data_AF-A0A8C6QR28-F1
#
_entry.id   AF-A0A8C6QR28-F1
#
_cell.length_a   1.000
_cell.length_b   1.000
_cell.length_c   1.000
_cell.angle_alpha   90.00
_cell.angle_beta   90.00
_cell.angle_gamma   90.00
#
_symmetry.space_group_name_H-M   'P 1'
#
loop_
_entity.id
_entity.type
_entity.pdbx_description
1 polymer ?
#
loop_
_entity_poly.entity_id
_entity_poly.type
_entity_poly.pdbx_seq_one_letter_code
_entity_poly.pdbx_strand_id
1 'polypeptide(L)'
;MALYSMRKARGCWTCIRALHRGSEATPVPQVSEHTELSWILTCMVRLPRLQHLHQWKTKTTKQKHDGTVGLLTYPVLQAADILCY
;
A
#
# COMPACT_ATOMS: atom_id res chain seq x y z
N MET A 1 42.02 1.36 6.89
CA MET A 1 41.20 0.31 6.24
C MET A 1 39.68 0.54 6.29
N ALA A 2 39.13 1.56 6.97
CA ALA A 2 37.67 1.80 6.99
C ALA A 2 37.11 2.48 5.71
N LEU A 3 37.95 3.19 4.94
CA LEU A 3 37.50 3.97 3.78
C LEU A 3 37.27 3.12 2.50
N TYR A 4 37.83 1.91 2.43
CA TYR A 4 37.65 1.01 1.28
C TYR A 4 36.24 0.36 1.30
N SER A 5 35.72 0.03 2.48
CA SER A 5 34.37 -0.55 2.66
C SER A 5 33.25 0.45 2.27
N MET A 6 33.43 1.74 2.58
CA MET A 6 32.47 2.81 2.25
C MET A 6 32.35 3.11 0.75
N ARG A 7 33.38 2.83 -0.07
CA ARG A 7 33.30 2.99 -1.53
C ARG A 7 32.53 1.84 -2.19
N LYS A 8 32.66 0.61 -1.68
CA LYS A 8 31.90 -0.56 -2.15
C LYS A 8 30.40 -0.43 -1.85
N ALA A 9 30.05 0.16 -0.69
CA ALA A 9 28.66 0.45 -0.33
C ALA A 9 28.00 1.50 -1.26
N ARG A 10 28.74 2.56 -1.65
CA ARG A 10 28.22 3.61 -2.55
C ARG A 10 27.95 3.12 -3.97
N GLY A 11 28.81 2.27 -4.53
CA GLY A 11 28.59 1.66 -5.85
C GLY A 11 27.42 0.67 -5.88
N CYS A 12 27.25 -0.10 -4.79
CA CYS A 12 26.10 -0.99 -4.63
C CYS A 12 24.78 -0.19 -4.46
N TRP A 13 24.83 0.93 -3.74
CA TRP A 13 23.67 1.83 -3.57
C TRP A 13 23.22 2.51 -4.86
N THR A 14 24.13 2.85 -5.77
CA THR A 14 23.76 3.35 -7.10
C THR A 14 23.07 2.28 -7.96
N CYS A 15 23.49 1.01 -7.86
CA CYS A 15 22.77 -0.10 -8.50
C CYS A 15 21.40 -0.38 -7.86
N ILE A 16 21.27 -0.29 -6.53
CA ILE A 16 19.98 -0.43 -5.84
C ILE A 16 19.02 0.71 -6.22
N ARG A 17 19.51 1.97 -6.32
CA ARG A 17 18.72 3.09 -6.83
C ARG A 17 18.42 3.01 -8.33
N ALA A 18 19.24 2.30 -9.11
CA ALA A 18 18.96 2.04 -10.52
C ALA A 18 17.85 0.98 -10.68
N LEU A 19 17.85 -0.07 -9.86
CA LEU A 19 16.78 -1.08 -9.80
C LEU A 19 15.41 -0.47 -9.44
N HIS A 20 15.38 0.48 -8.51
CA HIS A 20 14.13 1.18 -8.14
C HIS A 20 13.65 2.22 -9.17
N ARG A 21 14.46 2.57 -10.17
CA ARG A 21 14.06 3.49 -11.27
C ARG A 21 13.53 2.78 -12.51
N GLY A 22 13.55 1.44 -12.53
CA GLY A 22 13.02 0.62 -13.62
C GLY A 22 11.52 0.31 -13.54
N SER A 23 10.80 0.71 -12.48
CA SER A 23 9.33 0.76 -12.51
C SER A 23 8.90 2.08 -13.14
N GLU A 24 9.33 2.29 -14.38
CA GLU A 24 8.66 3.21 -15.29
C GLU A 24 7.17 2.90 -15.21
N ALA A 25 6.39 3.96 -15.00
CA ALA A 25 4.96 3.94 -14.86
C ALA A 25 4.36 2.96 -15.87
N THR A 26 4.02 1.76 -15.40
CA THR A 26 2.84 1.14 -15.96
C THR A 26 1.73 2.12 -15.58
N PRO A 27 1.01 2.75 -16.53
CA PRO A 27 -0.39 2.97 -16.24
C PRO A 27 -0.90 1.55 -16.05
N VAL A 28 -0.78 1.00 -14.82
CA VAL A 28 -1.66 -0.07 -14.39
C VAL A 28 -3.02 0.40 -14.87
N PRO A 29 -3.70 -0.36 -15.75
CA PRO A 29 -4.97 0.09 -16.26
C PRO A 29 -5.74 0.52 -15.02
N GLN A 30 -6.14 1.79 -14.98
CA GLN A 30 -6.98 2.30 -13.91
C GLN A 30 -8.31 1.58 -14.17
N VAL A 31 -8.38 0.30 -13.79
CA VAL A 31 -9.51 -0.54 -14.12
C VAL A 31 -10.62 0.03 -13.24
N SER A 32 -11.49 0.82 -13.86
CA SER A 32 -12.62 1.45 -13.18
C SER A 32 -13.42 0.41 -12.40
N GLU A 33 -13.42 -0.84 -12.87
CA GLU A 33 -14.03 -2.01 -12.25
C GLU A 33 -13.60 -2.20 -10.79
N HIS A 34 -12.32 -2.02 -10.43
CA HIS A 34 -11.88 -2.13 -9.03
C HIS A 34 -12.52 -1.05 -8.14
N THR A 35 -12.66 0.17 -8.66
CA THR A 35 -13.24 1.29 -7.91
C THR A 35 -14.74 1.13 -7.77
N GLU A 36 -15.42 0.72 -8.83
CA GLU A 36 -16.85 0.44 -8.85
C GLU A 36 -17.21 -0.73 -7.93
N LEU A 37 -16.46 -1.84 -8.01
CA LEU A 37 -16.66 -3.00 -7.15
C LEU A 37 -16.35 -2.67 -5.68
N SER A 38 -15.28 -1.92 -5.41
CA SER A 38 -14.95 -1.44 -4.06
C SER A 38 -16.07 -0.59 -3.46
N TRP A 39 -16.73 0.26 -4.27
CA TRP A 39 -17.89 1.03 -3.83
C TRP A 39 -19.05 0.13 -3.40
N ILE A 40 -19.39 -0.87 -4.21
CA ILE A 40 -20.47 -1.83 -3.91
C ILE A 40 -20.13 -2.65 -2.65
N LEU A 41 -18.90 -3.16 -2.54
CA LEU A 41 -18.46 -3.93 -1.38
C LEU A 41 -18.45 -3.08 -0.10
N THR A 42 -18.12 -1.80 -0.20
CA THR A 42 -18.18 -0.87 0.94
C THR A 42 -19.60 -0.78 1.50
N CYS A 43 -20.63 -0.78 0.65
CA CYS A 43 -22.03 -0.79 1.09
C CYS A 43 -22.43 -2.09 1.81
N MET A 44 -21.74 -3.21 1.57
CA MET A 44 -22.03 -4.50 2.20
C MET A 44 -21.32 -4.70 3.55
N VAL A 45 -20.26 -3.94 3.82
CA VAL A 45 -19.44 -4.10 5.02
C VAL A 45 -19.88 -3.13 6.12
N ARG A 46 -20.03 -3.66 7.34
CA ARG A 46 -20.36 -2.86 8.53
C ARG A 46 -19.13 -2.14 9.09
N LEU A 47 -19.24 -0.84 9.34
CA LEU A 47 -18.20 0.01 9.94
C LEU A 47 -17.49 -0.58 11.19
N PRO A 48 -18.20 -1.11 12.20
CA PRO A 48 -17.55 -1.72 13.36
C PRO A 48 -16.64 -2.89 12.99
N ARG A 49 -16.97 -3.68 11.96
CA ARG A 49 -16.11 -4.81 11.55
C ARG A 49 -14.75 -4.33 11.05
N LEU A 50 -14.69 -3.21 10.32
CA LEU A 50 -13.45 -2.63 9.83
C LEU A 50 -12.61 -2.04 10.98
N GLN A 51 -13.25 -1.39 11.94
CA GLN A 51 -12.56 -0.81 13.11
C GLN A 51 -11.97 -1.87 14.06
N HIS A 52 -12.51 -3.09 14.04
CA HIS A 52 -11.99 -4.19 14.85
C HIS A 52 -10.74 -4.86 14.25
N LEU A 53 -10.41 -4.58 12.98
CA LEU A 53 -9.24 -5.16 12.32
C LEU A 53 -7.94 -4.75 13.01
N HIS A 54 -7.04 -5.72 13.20
CA HIS A 54 -5.74 -5.48 13.84
C HIS A 54 -4.89 -4.47 13.04
N GLN A 55 -4.97 -4.51 11.70
CA GLN A 55 -4.28 -3.57 10.81
C GLN A 55 -4.73 -2.13 11.05
N TRP A 56 -6.03 -1.91 11.26
CA TRP A 56 -6.56 -0.60 11.61
C TRP A 56 -5.99 -0.14 12.95
N LYS A 57 -6.14 -0.95 14.01
CA LYS A 57 -5.66 -0.58 15.36
C LYS A 57 -4.17 -0.26 15.38
N THR A 58 -3.33 -1.13 14.81
CA THR A 58 -1.87 -0.93 14.81
C THR A 58 -1.43 0.31 14.02
N LYS A 59 -2.06 0.59 12.88
CA LYS A 59 -1.69 1.73 12.03
C LYS A 59 -2.25 3.04 12.58
N THR A 60 -3.45 3.05 13.12
CA THR A 60 -4.04 4.24 13.77
C THR A 60 -3.29 4.60 15.06
N THR A 61 -2.91 3.62 15.89
CA THR A 61 -2.07 3.88 17.08
C THR A 61 -0.69 4.44 16.71
N LYS A 62 -0.08 3.97 15.61
CA LYS A 62 1.22 4.47 15.14
C LYS A 62 1.15 5.89 14.57
N GLN A 63 0.07 6.24 13.88
CA GLN A 63 -0.03 7.53 13.17
C GLN A 63 -0.44 8.70 14.08
N LYS A 64 -0.75 8.47 15.38
CA LYS A 64 -1.11 9.50 16.39
C LYS A 64 -2.27 10.45 16.02
N HIS A 65 -2.86 10.29 14.84
CA HIS A 65 -3.99 11.02 14.31
C HIS A 65 -5.14 10.03 14.11
N ASP A 66 -6.38 10.53 14.14
CA ASP A 66 -7.55 9.75 13.76
C ASP A 66 -7.32 9.14 12.37
N GLY A 67 -7.44 7.81 12.27
CA GLY A 67 -7.07 7.06 11.06
C GLY A 67 -7.86 7.56 9.84
N THR A 68 -7.20 7.61 8.68
CA THR A 68 -7.84 8.09 7.45
C THR A 68 -8.90 7.11 6.96
N VAL A 69 -9.94 7.61 6.29
CA VAL A 69 -10.97 6.76 5.67
C VAL A 69 -10.35 5.77 4.69
N GLY A 70 -9.35 6.19 3.92
CA GLY A 70 -8.62 5.30 3.01
C GLY A 70 -7.92 4.15 3.73
N LEU A 71 -7.40 4.36 4.94
CA LEU A 71 -6.80 3.29 5.74
C LEU A 71 -7.86 2.29 6.24
N LEU A 72 -9.07 2.77 6.51
CA LEU A 72 -10.20 1.94 6.96
C LEU A 72 -10.76 1.10 5.80
N THR A 73 -10.88 1.69 4.62
CA THR A 73 -11.45 1.05 3.42
C THR A 73 -10.43 0.24 2.63
N TYR A 74 -9.14 0.35 2.94
CA TYR A 74 -8.07 -0.39 2.28
C TYR A 74 -8.33 -1.90 2.14
N PRO A 75 -8.78 -2.64 3.18
CA PRO A 75 -9.08 -4.07 3.04
C PRO A 75 -10.25 -4.37 2.08
N VAL A 76 -11.18 -3.42 1.92
CA VAL A 76 -12.29 -3.55 0.97
C VAL A 76 -11.79 -3.39 -0.46
N LEU A 77 -10.89 -2.42 -0.69
CA LEU A 77 -10.23 -2.26 -1.98
C LEU A 77 -9.39 -3.49 -2.32
N GLN A 78 -8.62 -4.03 -1.37
CA GLN A 78 -7.86 -5.27 -1.58
C GLN A 78 -8.75 -6.47 -1.90
N ALA A 79 -9.94 -6.55 -1.29
CA ALA A 79 -10.91 -7.61 -1.62
C ALA A 79 -11.47 -7.42 -3.04
N ALA A 80 -11.73 -6.19 -3.46
CA ALA A 80 -12.12 -5.87 -4.83
C ALA A 80 -11.02 -6.26 -5.83
N ASP A 81 -9.76 -6.01 -5.51
CA ASP A 81 -8.62 -6.39 -6.34
C ASP A 81 -8.60 -7.92 -6.56
N ILE A 82 -8.82 -8.72 -5.51
CA ILE A 82 -8.82 -10.19 -5.60
C ILE A 82 -10.03 -10.72 -6.38
N LEU A 83 -11.20 -10.09 -6.24
CA LEU A 83 -12.44 -10.56 -6.88
C LEU A 83 -12.54 -10.19 -8.37
N CYS A 84 -11.82 -9.17 -8.81
CA CYS A 84 -11.78 -8.75 -10.22
C CYS A 84 -10.82 -9.59 -11.09
N TYR A 85 -9.97 -10.44 -10.50
CA TYR A 85 -9.01 -11.31 -11.20
C TYR A 85 -9.35 -12.79 -11.04
#